data_AF-A0A7Y5ANW0-F1
#
_entry.id   AF-A0A7Y5ANW0-F1
#
_cell.length_a   1.000
_cell.length_b   1.000
_cell.length_c   1.000
_cell.angle_alpha   90.00
_cell.angle_beta   90.00
_cell.angle_gamma   90.00
#
_symmetry.space_group_name_H-M   'P 1'
#
loop_
_entity.id
_entity.type
_entity.pdbx_description
1 polymer ?
#
loop_
_entity_poly.entity_id
_entity_poly.type
_entity_poly.pdbx_seq_one_letter_code
_entity_poly.pdbx_strand_id
1 'polypeptide(L)'
;MADNFDFAALAKSWQQQPIVTETPPDAADLAQASQRQREQKLLMYAEWLGALVMAGAACWLVLAMPDALGYLAAAFLALGALGTLYVSWHIHRPILAYDNWSSSGLLQFRQRACQLSLRYYRYTQLSCAALILFTAALWLLDWWQLAATSTTLLLFYSLIASPLCLFGMYRLQQKVQQKTAELAHLSALAEDFS
;
A
#
# COMPACT_ATOMS: atom_id res chain seq x y z
N MET A 1 -48.80 12.26 -35.36
CA MET A 1 -48.52 12.88 -34.05
C MET A 1 -47.03 13.13 -34.03
N ALA A 2 -46.59 14.35 -34.32
CA ALA A 2 -45.18 14.68 -34.46
C ALA A 2 -44.65 15.11 -33.09
N ASP A 3 -43.74 14.32 -32.52
CA ASP A 3 -43.03 14.68 -31.29
C ASP A 3 -42.18 15.91 -31.56
N ASN A 4 -42.62 17.04 -31.02
CA ASN A 4 -41.97 18.32 -31.14
C ASN A 4 -40.78 18.34 -30.16
N PHE A 5 -39.70 17.66 -30.55
CA PHE A 5 -38.44 17.66 -29.82
C PHE A 5 -37.85 19.06 -29.86
N ASP A 6 -38.04 19.81 -28.77
CA ASP A 6 -37.57 21.18 -28.65
C ASP A 6 -36.07 21.20 -28.31
N PHE A 7 -35.25 21.19 -29.37
CA PHE A 7 -33.80 21.32 -29.28
C PHE A 7 -33.36 22.62 -28.56
N ALA A 8 -34.18 23.67 -28.56
CA ALA A 8 -33.87 24.91 -27.86
C ALA A 8 -34.05 24.77 -26.34
N ALA A 9 -35.04 23.99 -25.90
CA ALA A 9 -35.21 23.64 -24.49
C ALA A 9 -34.05 22.76 -23.98
N LEU A 10 -33.61 21.80 -24.79
CA LEU A 10 -32.42 20.98 -24.50
C LEU A 10 -31.14 21.83 -24.43
N ALA A 11 -30.91 22.73 -25.39
CA ALA A 11 -29.74 23.62 -25.37
C ALA A 11 -29.70 24.53 -24.14
N LYS A 12 -30.85 25.04 -23.70
CA LYS A 12 -30.97 25.79 -22.44
C LYS A 12 -30.68 24.93 -21.21
N SER A 13 -31.15 23.69 -21.17
CA SER A 13 -30.87 22.78 -20.04
C SER A 13 -29.39 22.42 -19.93
N TRP A 14 -28.69 22.30 -21.07
CA TRP A 14 -27.23 22.07 -21.11
C TRP A 14 -26.45 23.30 -20.64
N GLN A 15 -26.86 24.50 -21.01
CA GLN A 15 -26.24 25.76 -20.54
C GLN A 15 -26.53 26.07 -19.06
N GLN A 16 -27.59 25.48 -18.49
CA GLN A 16 -28.00 25.69 -17.11
C GLN A 16 -27.55 24.59 -16.16
N GLN A 17 -26.84 23.56 -16.64
CA GLN A 17 -26.10 22.71 -15.72
C GLN A 17 -25.10 23.60 -14.99
N PRO A 18 -25.10 23.62 -13.64
CA PRO A 18 -24.07 24.32 -12.91
C PRO A 18 -22.76 23.69 -13.34
N ILE A 19 -22.00 24.43 -14.16
CA ILE A 19 -20.59 24.14 -14.38
C ILE A 19 -20.04 24.17 -12.97
N VAL A 20 -19.72 23.00 -12.41
CA VAL A 20 -18.89 22.92 -11.23
C VAL A 20 -17.63 23.62 -11.68
N THR A 21 -17.50 24.90 -11.33
CA THR A 21 -16.26 25.64 -11.47
C THR A 21 -15.28 24.89 -10.60
N GLU A 22 -14.62 23.89 -11.20
CA GLU A 22 -13.49 23.23 -10.59
C GLU A 22 -12.49 24.34 -10.35
N THR A 23 -12.38 24.73 -9.08
CA THR A 23 -11.39 25.69 -8.66
C THR A 23 -10.03 25.15 -9.12
N PRO A 24 -9.27 25.93 -9.92
CA PRO A 24 -7.92 25.54 -10.27
C PRO A 24 -7.15 25.25 -8.97
N PRO A 25 -6.22 24.28 -8.99
CA PRO A 25 -5.51 23.86 -7.79
C PRO A 25 -4.91 25.07 -7.09
N ASP A 26 -5.32 25.28 -5.84
CA ASP A 26 -4.91 26.45 -5.06
C ASP A 26 -3.49 26.22 -4.53
N ALA A 27 -2.81 27.28 -4.08
CA ALA A 27 -1.49 27.18 -3.45
C ALA A 27 -1.48 26.18 -2.27
N ALA A 28 -2.63 26.00 -1.61
CA ALA A 28 -2.85 25.01 -0.58
C ALA A 28 -2.75 23.55 -1.10
N ASP A 29 -3.24 23.25 -2.30
CA ASP A 29 -3.15 21.90 -2.91
C ASP A 29 -1.70 21.54 -3.23
N LEU A 30 -0.92 22.51 -3.72
CA LEU A 30 0.51 22.36 -3.97
C LEU A 30 1.30 22.16 -2.68
N ALA A 31 1.00 22.95 -1.64
CA ALA A 31 1.60 22.79 -0.32
C ALA A 31 1.32 21.39 0.25
N GLN A 32 0.08 20.90 0.16
CA GLN A 32 -0.32 19.58 0.63
C GLN A 32 0.37 18.44 -0.14
N ALA A 33 0.50 18.59 -1.47
CA ALA A 33 1.22 17.60 -2.29
C ALA A 33 2.71 17.55 -1.96
N SER A 34 3.35 18.70 -1.75
CA SER A 34 4.76 18.78 -1.35
C SER A 34 5.00 18.20 0.05
N GLN A 35 4.06 18.39 0.98
CA GLN A 35 4.13 17.81 2.33
C GLN A 35 4.04 16.28 2.26
N ARG A 36 3.09 15.74 1.48
CA ARG A 36 2.98 14.29 1.27
C ARG A 36 4.24 13.68 0.67
N GLN A 37 4.91 14.40 -0.23
CA GLN A 37 6.19 13.96 -0.79
C GLN A 37 7.29 13.88 0.28
N ARG A 38 7.33 14.81 1.24
CA ARG A 38 8.28 14.78 2.37
C ARG A 38 7.98 13.63 3.35
N GLU A 39 6.72 13.43 3.68
CA GLU A 39 6.29 12.32 4.54
C GLU A 39 6.67 10.97 3.92
N GLN A 40 6.49 10.82 2.60
CA GLN A 40 6.89 9.61 1.90
C GLN A 40 8.41 9.40 1.86
N LYS A 41 9.24 10.46 1.83
CA LYS A 41 10.69 10.32 2.00
C LYS A 41 11.04 9.74 3.38
N LEU A 42 10.41 10.26 4.43
CA LEU A 42 10.63 9.76 5.79
C LEU A 42 10.22 8.30 5.95
N LEU A 43 9.06 7.92 5.40
CA LEU A 43 8.61 6.53 5.37
C LEU A 43 9.60 5.64 4.62
N MET A 44 10.08 6.08 3.45
CA MET A 44 11.09 5.35 2.66
C MET A 44 12.37 5.09 3.47
N TYR A 45 12.88 6.10 4.20
CA TYR A 45 14.06 5.92 5.07
C TYR A 45 13.80 5.00 6.25
N ALA A 46 12.62 5.08 6.87
CA ALA A 46 12.24 4.17 7.93
C ALA A 46 12.15 2.72 7.44
N GLU A 47 11.60 2.50 6.26
CA GLU A 47 11.55 1.19 5.59
C GLU A 47 12.96 0.66 5.26
N TRP A 48 13.86 1.51 4.77
CA TRP A 48 15.26 1.11 4.50
C TRP A 48 15.99 0.71 5.77
N LEU A 49 15.82 1.48 6.85
CA LEU A 49 16.39 1.15 8.15
C LEU A 49 15.85 -0.19 8.65
N GLY A 50 14.54 -0.41 8.54
CA GLY A 50 13.90 -1.69 8.89
C GLY A 50 14.45 -2.86 8.06
N ALA A 51 14.61 -2.68 6.75
CA ALA A 51 15.18 -3.70 5.87
C ALA A 51 16.63 -4.05 6.23
N LEU A 52 17.45 -3.05 6.56
CA LEU A 52 18.83 -3.27 7.02
C LEU A 52 18.88 -4.05 8.33
N VAL A 53 18.02 -3.72 9.29
CA VAL A 53 17.92 -4.45 10.57
C VAL A 53 17.49 -5.90 10.33
N MET A 54 16.48 -6.13 9.48
CA MET A 54 16.02 -7.48 9.14
C MET A 54 17.13 -8.30 8.45
N ALA A 55 17.85 -7.72 7.50
CA ALA A 55 18.95 -8.39 6.81
C ALA A 55 20.11 -8.71 7.77
N GLY A 56 20.49 -7.76 8.63
CA GLY A 56 21.52 -7.98 9.65
C GLY A 56 21.13 -9.08 10.64
N ALA A 57 19.88 -9.07 11.11
CA ALA A 57 19.34 -10.10 12.00
C ALA A 57 19.27 -11.48 11.32
N ALA A 58 18.92 -11.54 10.03
CA ALA A 58 18.93 -12.79 9.27
C ALA A 58 20.35 -13.38 9.19
N CYS A 59 21.36 -12.57 8.84
CA CYS A 59 22.75 -13.01 8.83
C CYS A 59 23.23 -13.45 10.21
N TRP A 60 22.86 -12.71 11.26
CA TRP A 60 23.19 -13.08 12.64
C TRP A 60 22.58 -14.42 13.03
N LEU A 61 21.30 -14.66 12.73
CA LEU A 61 20.60 -15.92 13.06
C LEU A 61 21.24 -17.12 12.38
N VAL A 62 21.64 -17.01 11.10
CA VAL A 62 22.34 -18.09 10.38
C VAL A 62 23.65 -18.47 11.07
N LEU A 63 24.36 -17.50 11.66
CA LEU A 63 25.65 -17.73 12.31
C LEU A 63 25.50 -18.17 13.78
N ALA A 64 24.53 -17.61 14.50
CA ALA A 64 24.35 -17.79 15.94
C ALA A 64 23.43 -18.96 16.30
N MET A 65 22.50 -19.34 15.42
CA MET A 65 21.52 -20.41 15.62
C MET A 65 21.45 -21.31 14.37
N PRO A 66 22.40 -22.25 14.20
CA PRO A 66 22.47 -23.12 13.03
C PRO A 66 21.49 -24.30 13.14
N ASP A 67 20.26 -24.04 13.59
CA ASP A 67 19.18 -25.01 13.73
C ASP A 67 18.01 -24.68 12.78
N ALA A 68 17.04 -25.58 12.69
CA ALA A 68 15.90 -25.42 11.77
C ALA A 68 15.07 -24.16 12.08
N LEU A 69 14.97 -23.79 13.36
CA LEU A 69 14.30 -22.57 13.82
C LEU A 69 15.04 -21.32 13.34
N GLY A 70 16.36 -21.25 13.57
CA GLY A 70 17.21 -20.13 13.17
C GLY A 70 17.20 -19.92 11.66
N TYR A 71 17.27 -20.99 10.86
CA TYR A 71 17.17 -20.90 9.40
C TYR A 71 15.79 -20.45 8.93
N LEU A 72 14.70 -20.93 9.53
CA LEU A 72 13.34 -20.48 9.19
C LEU A 72 13.17 -18.98 9.48
N ALA A 73 13.59 -18.53 10.67
CA ALA A 73 13.52 -17.13 11.07
C ALA A 73 14.40 -16.24 10.18
N ALA A 74 15.62 -16.68 9.83
CA ALA A 74 16.50 -15.96 8.91
C ALA A 74 15.89 -15.84 7.52
N ALA A 75 15.30 -16.91 6.98
CA ALA A 75 14.63 -16.89 5.68
C ALA A 75 13.43 -15.93 5.67
N PHE A 76 12.63 -15.93 6.74
CA PHE A 76 11.51 -15.02 6.90
C PHE A 76 11.96 -13.55 6.92
N LEU A 77 13.00 -13.23 7.69
CA LEU A 77 13.56 -11.87 7.75
C LEU A 77 14.21 -11.43 6.44
N ALA A 78 14.90 -12.33 5.74
CA ALA A 78 15.49 -12.05 4.44
C ALA A 78 14.40 -11.73 3.39
N LEU A 79 13.31 -12.50 3.36
CA LEU A 79 12.15 -12.22 2.52
C LEU A 79 11.49 -10.88 2.88
N GLY A 80 11.35 -10.58 4.18
CA GLY A 80 10.86 -9.29 4.67
C GLY A 80 11.72 -8.11 4.20
N ALA A 81 13.04 -8.24 4.29
CA ALA A 81 13.99 -7.23 3.82
C ALA A 81 13.89 -7.01 2.31
N LEU A 82 13.89 -8.09 1.52
CA LEU A 82 13.74 -8.01 0.06
C LEU A 82 12.40 -7.39 -0.35
N GLY A 83 11.31 -7.79 0.31
CA GLY A 83 9.99 -7.22 0.06
C GLY A 83 9.94 -5.73 0.38
N THR A 84 10.55 -5.31 1.48
CA THR A 84 10.59 -3.91 1.91
C THR A 84 11.40 -3.05 0.93
N LEU A 85 12.57 -3.55 0.49
CA LEU A 85 13.37 -2.88 -0.53
C LEU A 85 12.64 -2.78 -1.88
N TYR A 86 11.95 -3.85 -2.28
CA TYR A 86 11.14 -3.87 -3.49
C TYR A 86 10.04 -2.81 -3.45
N VAL A 87 9.27 -2.75 -2.35
CA VAL A 87 8.24 -1.72 -2.14
C VAL A 87 8.84 -0.34 -2.17
N SER A 88 9.92 -0.14 -1.44
CA SER A 88 10.56 1.16 -1.37
C SER A 88 11.00 1.66 -2.75
N TRP A 89 11.55 0.77 -3.58
CA TRP A 89 11.99 1.08 -4.93
C TRP A 89 10.83 1.31 -5.91
N HIS A 90 9.80 0.45 -5.88
CA HIS A 90 8.70 0.49 -6.86
C HIS A 90 7.53 1.39 -6.46
N ILE A 91 7.41 1.75 -5.18
CA ILE A 91 6.29 2.53 -4.65
C ILE A 91 6.73 3.95 -4.30
N HIS A 92 7.82 4.14 -3.57
CA HIS A 92 8.23 5.49 -3.12
C HIS A 92 8.99 6.28 -4.20
N ARG A 93 9.95 5.65 -4.89
CA ARG A 93 10.76 6.30 -5.92
C ARG A 93 9.95 7.05 -7.01
N PRO A 94 8.87 6.50 -7.61
CA PRO A 94 8.12 7.20 -8.66
C PRO A 94 7.36 8.44 -8.15
N ILE A 95 7.01 8.52 -6.86
CA ILE A 95 6.37 9.71 -6.29
C ILE A 95 7.41 10.80 -6.02
N LEU A 96 8.63 10.40 -5.66
CA LEU A 96 9.74 11.33 -5.45
C LEU A 96 10.27 11.91 -6.75
N ALA A 97 10.22 11.16 -7.85
CA ALA A 97 10.66 11.60 -9.17
C ALA A 97 9.61 12.45 -9.92
N TYR A 98 8.44 12.70 -9.33
CA TYR A 98 7.39 13.48 -9.97
C TYR A 98 7.68 14.98 -9.91
N ASP A 99 7.71 15.63 -11.07
CA ASP A 99 8.15 17.02 -11.26
C ASP A 99 7.12 17.91 -11.98
N ASN A 100 6.04 17.34 -12.53
CA ASN A 100 5.05 18.09 -13.30
C ASN A 100 3.89 18.62 -12.44
N TRP A 101 3.91 19.90 -12.08
CA TRP A 101 2.92 20.53 -11.21
C TRP A 101 1.84 21.35 -11.93
N SER A 102 1.59 21.09 -13.22
CA SER A 102 0.44 21.66 -13.92
C SER A 102 -0.90 21.15 -13.35
N SER A 103 -2.03 21.79 -13.68
CA SER A 103 -3.37 21.32 -13.25
C SER A 103 -3.67 19.89 -13.72
N SER A 104 -3.34 19.55 -14.97
CA SER A 104 -3.41 18.19 -15.50
C SER A 104 -2.41 17.24 -14.85
N GLY A 105 -1.22 17.74 -14.49
CA GLY A 105 -0.22 17.00 -13.73
C GLY A 105 -0.72 16.64 -12.33
N LEU A 106 -1.40 17.55 -11.64
CA LEU A 106 -1.91 17.31 -10.29
C LEU A 106 -2.96 16.18 -10.27
N LEU A 107 -3.79 16.07 -11.31
CA LEU A 107 -4.73 14.96 -11.48
C LEU A 107 -3.99 13.62 -11.71
N GLN A 108 -2.96 13.62 -12.57
CA GLN A 108 -2.09 12.44 -12.79
C GLN A 108 -1.34 12.04 -11.50
N PHE A 109 -0.89 13.01 -10.70
CA PHE A 109 -0.25 12.76 -9.41
C PHE A 109 -1.22 12.09 -8.43
N ARG A 110 -2.46 12.59 -8.31
CA ARG A 110 -3.49 11.99 -7.46
C ARG A 110 -3.83 10.56 -7.91
N GLN A 111 -3.95 10.33 -9.21
CA GLN A 111 -4.20 8.99 -9.76
C GLN A 111 -3.04 8.02 -9.45
N ARG A 112 -1.79 8.45 -9.70
CA ARG A 112 -0.59 7.64 -9.39
C ARG A 112 -0.47 7.39 -7.89
N ALA A 113 -0.68 8.39 -7.04
CA ALA A 113 -0.65 8.23 -5.59
C ALA A 113 -1.72 7.24 -5.11
N CYS A 114 -2.91 7.24 -5.71
CA CYS A 114 -3.96 6.26 -5.40
C CYS A 114 -3.55 4.83 -5.81
N GLN A 115 -3.04 4.65 -7.04
CA GLN A 115 -2.53 3.36 -7.53
C GLN A 115 -1.42 2.80 -6.63
N LEU A 116 -0.49 3.66 -6.23
CA LEU A 116 0.63 3.29 -5.37
C LEU A 116 0.18 2.94 -3.96
N SER A 117 -0.81 3.67 -3.41
CA SER A 117 -1.44 3.33 -2.13
C SER A 117 -2.13 1.95 -2.17
N LEU A 118 -2.80 1.63 -3.28
CA LEU A 118 -3.42 0.30 -3.47
C LEU A 118 -2.37 -0.82 -3.51
N ARG A 119 -1.25 -0.61 -4.23
CA ARG A 119 -0.13 -1.57 -4.25
C ARG A 119 0.46 -1.75 -2.86
N TYR A 120 0.63 -0.66 -2.11
CA TYR A 120 1.13 -0.71 -0.75
C TYR A 120 0.22 -1.48 0.20
N TYR A 121 -1.10 -1.30 0.12
CA TYR A 121 -2.06 -2.05 0.92
C TYR A 121 -2.04 -3.56 0.60
N ARG A 122 -1.98 -3.92 -0.68
CA ARG A 122 -1.84 -5.32 -1.11
C ARG A 122 -0.53 -5.94 -0.61
N TYR A 123 0.57 -5.20 -0.68
CA TYR A 123 1.85 -5.65 -0.10
C TYR A 123 1.74 -5.87 1.41
N THR A 124 1.07 -4.97 2.13
CA THR A 124 0.87 -5.10 3.59
C THR A 124 0.00 -6.32 3.91
N GLN A 125 -1.01 -6.63 3.07
CA GLN A 125 -1.79 -7.86 3.19
C GLN A 125 -0.94 -9.12 2.96
N LEU A 126 -0.06 -9.11 1.94
CA LEU A 126 0.88 -10.21 1.71
C LEU A 126 1.85 -10.38 2.87
N SER A 127 2.30 -9.28 3.48
CA SER A 127 3.17 -9.32 4.67
C SER A 127 2.44 -9.94 5.88
N CYS A 128 1.16 -9.59 6.08
CA CYS A 128 0.32 -10.23 7.11
C CYS A 128 0.12 -11.73 6.83
N ALA A 129 -0.13 -12.11 5.57
CA ALA A 129 -0.26 -13.50 5.17
C ALA A 129 1.05 -14.27 5.38
N ALA A 130 2.20 -13.68 5.06
CA ALA A 130 3.51 -14.26 5.31
C ALA A 130 3.75 -14.52 6.81
N LEU A 131 3.29 -13.62 7.70
CA LEU A 131 3.40 -13.81 9.14
C LEU A 131 2.51 -14.95 9.66
N ILE A 132 1.30 -15.10 9.10
CA ILE A 132 0.43 -16.24 9.40
C ILE A 132 1.07 -17.55 8.91
N LEU A 133 1.65 -17.55 7.70
CA LEU A 133 2.38 -18.71 7.17
C LEU A 133 3.61 -19.05 8.00
N PHE A 134 4.34 -18.04 8.49
CA PHE A 134 5.45 -18.23 9.42
C PHE A 134 4.98 -18.87 10.73
N THR A 135 3.85 -18.41 11.27
CA THR A 135 3.23 -19.02 12.47
C THR A 135 2.85 -20.48 12.22
N ALA A 136 2.31 -20.81 11.05
CA ALA A 136 2.00 -22.19 10.67
C ALA A 136 3.27 -23.05 10.53
N ALA A 137 4.34 -22.49 9.97
CA ALA A 137 5.63 -23.17 9.84
C ALA A 137 6.27 -23.44 11.21
N LEU A 138 6.13 -22.53 12.18
CA LEU A 138 6.57 -22.76 13.57
C LEU A 138 5.82 -23.93 14.21
N TRP A 139 4.51 -24.01 14.03
CA TRP A 139 3.70 -25.14 14.50
C TRP A 139 4.13 -26.47 13.87
N LEU A 140 4.49 -26.44 12.59
CA LEU A 140 4.92 -27.62 11.85
C LEU A 140 6.32 -28.10 12.28
N LEU A 141 7.23 -27.18 12.59
CA LEU A 141 8.52 -27.50 13.22
C LEU A 141 8.36 -28.13 14.61
N ASP A 142 7.47 -27.58 15.43
CA ASP A 142 7.17 -28.10 16.77
C ASP A 142 6.51 -29.49 16.70
N TRP A 143 5.52 -29.64 15.80
CA TRP A 143 4.82 -30.91 15.58
C TRP A 143 5.77 -32.03 15.13
N TRP A 144 6.72 -31.72 14.23
CA TRP A 144 7.73 -32.68 13.77
C TRP A 144 8.91 -32.83 14.74
N GLN A 145 8.91 -32.11 15.87
CA GLN A 145 9.99 -32.12 16.87
C GLN A 145 11.38 -31.80 16.28
N LEU A 146 11.43 -31.04 15.18
CA LEU A 146 12.68 -30.68 14.49
C LEU A 146 13.48 -29.61 15.23
N ALA A 147 12.82 -28.85 16.09
CA ALA A 147 13.44 -27.83 16.92
C ALA A 147 12.65 -27.68 18.24
N ALA A 148 13.37 -27.37 19.32
CA ALA A 148 12.76 -27.01 20.60
C ALA A 148 12.19 -25.58 20.52
N THR A 149 11.03 -25.46 19.88
CA THR A 149 10.35 -24.17 19.74
C THR A 149 9.75 -23.79 21.09
N SER A 150 10.09 -22.62 21.64
CA SER A 150 9.52 -22.20 22.91
C SER A 150 7.99 -22.06 22.79
N THR A 151 7.27 -22.67 23.73
CA THR A 151 5.80 -22.59 23.82
C THR A 151 5.32 -21.14 23.92
N THR A 152 6.10 -20.26 24.57
CA THR A 152 5.75 -18.83 24.67
C THR A 152 5.78 -18.14 23.31
N LEU A 153 6.70 -18.54 22.44
CA LEU A 153 6.84 -17.98 21.09
C LEU A 153 5.67 -18.44 20.20
N LEU A 154 5.32 -19.74 20.26
CA LEU A 154 4.15 -20.28 19.55
C LEU A 154 2.84 -19.61 19.99
N LEU A 155 2.62 -19.43 21.29
CA LEU A 155 1.43 -18.76 21.82
C LEU A 155 1.37 -17.29 21.42
N PHE A 156 2.50 -16.58 21.43
CA PHE A 156 2.55 -15.19 20.98
C PHE A 156 2.13 -15.06 19.50
N TYR A 157 2.72 -15.85 18.61
CA TYR A 157 2.41 -15.75 17.18
C TYR A 157 0.99 -16.23 16.83
N SER A 158 0.47 -17.22 17.55
CA SER A 158 -0.87 -17.77 17.32
C SER A 158 -1.99 -16.96 17.95
N LEU A 159 -1.85 -16.48 19.19
CA LEU A 159 -2.92 -15.78 19.92
C LEU A 159 -2.87 -14.27 19.77
N ILE A 160 -1.71 -13.69 19.45
CA ILE A 160 -1.54 -12.23 19.34
C ILE A 160 -1.29 -11.85 17.89
N ALA A 161 -0.21 -12.35 17.30
CA ALA A 161 0.22 -11.86 15.98
C ALA A 161 -0.74 -12.25 14.85
N SER A 162 -1.19 -13.51 14.81
CA SER A 162 -2.10 -13.99 13.75
C SER A 162 -3.47 -13.31 13.79
N PRO A 163 -4.15 -13.15 14.95
CA PRO A 163 -5.41 -12.41 15.01
C PRO A 163 -5.27 -10.93 14.62
N LEU A 164 -4.17 -10.28 15.04
CA LEU A 164 -3.86 -8.91 14.63
C LEU A 164 -3.63 -8.81 13.12
N CYS A 165 -2.95 -9.78 12.51
CA CYS A 165 -2.77 -9.86 11.07
C CYS A 165 -4.10 -10.04 10.32
N LEU A 166 -4.99 -10.92 10.79
CA LEU A 166 -6.32 -11.10 10.21
C LEU A 166 -7.17 -9.83 10.31
N PHE A 167 -7.18 -9.20 11.48
CA PHE A 167 -7.86 -7.93 11.69
C PHE A 167 -7.28 -6.82 10.80
N GLY A 168 -5.96 -6.75 10.68
CA GLY A 168 -5.25 -5.84 9.79
C GLY A 168 -5.63 -6.06 8.32
N MET A 169 -5.64 -7.31 7.85
CA MET A 169 -6.07 -7.68 6.50
C MET A 169 -7.51 -7.23 6.21
N TYR A 170 -8.42 -7.43 7.17
CA TYR A 170 -9.81 -7.00 7.06
C TYR A 170 -9.92 -5.46 6.91
N ARG A 171 -9.25 -4.68 7.77
CA ARG A 171 -9.25 -3.21 7.65
C ARG A 171 -8.60 -2.73 6.35
N LEU A 172 -7.52 -3.38 5.93
CA LEU A 172 -6.87 -3.06 4.65
C LEU A 172 -7.78 -3.34 3.47
N GLN A 173 -8.59 -4.41 3.53
CA GLN A 173 -9.55 -4.73 2.47
C GLN A 173 -10.63 -3.64 2.34
N GLN A 174 -11.14 -3.11 3.45
CA GLN A 174 -12.05 -1.96 3.42
C GLN A 174 -11.41 -0.72 2.78
N LYS A 175 -10.15 -0.42 3.14
CA LYS A 175 -9.40 0.69 2.54
C LYS A 175 -9.13 0.49 1.05
N VAL A 176 -8.84 -0.74 0.64
CA VAL A 176 -8.66 -1.09 -0.79
C VAL A 176 -9.95 -0.82 -1.54
N GLN A 177 -11.11 -1.26 -1.04
CA GLN A 177 -12.41 -1.01 -1.68
C GLN A 177 -12.70 0.49 -1.85
N GLN A 178 -12.46 1.29 -0.81
CA GLN A 178 -12.61 2.74 -0.88
C GLN A 178 -11.68 3.36 -1.94
N LYS A 179 -10.39 2.99 -1.92
CA LYS A 179 -9.40 3.52 -2.86
C LYS A 179 -9.62 3.05 -4.29
N THR A 180 -10.19 1.86 -4.52
CA THR A 180 -10.58 1.42 -5.86
C THR A 180 -11.74 2.24 -6.42
N ALA A 181 -12.72 2.60 -5.59
CA ALA A 181 -13.82 3.46 -6.02
C ALA A 181 -13.32 4.89 -6.34
N GLU A 182 -12.44 5.43 -5.49
CA GLU A 182 -11.79 6.73 -5.73
C GLU A 182 -10.95 6.73 -7.01
N LEU A 183 -10.21 5.64 -7.26
CA LEU A 183 -9.44 5.48 -8.49
C LEU A 183 -10.34 5.46 -9.73
N ALA A 184 -11.47 4.73 -9.69
CA ALA A 184 -12.41 4.65 -10.80
C ALA A 184 -13.01 6.03 -11.14
N HIS A 185 -13.33 6.82 -10.11
CA HIS A 185 -13.79 8.19 -10.27
C HIS A 185 -12.69 9.10 -10.87
N LEU A 186 -11.46 9.02 -10.36
CA LEU A 186 -10.34 9.82 -10.87
C LEU A 186 -9.93 9.42 -12.30
N SER A 187 -10.06 8.15 -12.68
CA SER A 187 -9.80 7.72 -14.06
C SER A 187 -10.87 8.23 -15.03
N ALA A 188 -12.14 8.26 -14.62
CA ALA A 188 -13.20 8.84 -15.45
C ALA A 188 -12.97 10.34 -15.69
N LEU A 189 -12.63 11.09 -14.64
CA LEU A 189 -12.25 12.50 -14.77
C LEU A 189 -11.02 12.68 -15.67
N ALA A 190 -10.02 11.81 -15.57
CA ALA A 190 -8.82 11.89 -16.40
C ALA A 190 -9.13 11.71 -17.90
N GLU A 191 -10.11 10.87 -18.24
CA GLU A 191 -10.59 10.68 -19.62
C GLU A 191 -11.40 11.88 -20.11
N ASP A 192 -12.19 12.52 -19.24
CA ASP A 192 -12.95 13.73 -19.60
C ASP A 192 -12.06 14.97 -19.85
N PHE A 193 -10.84 15.00 -19.28
CA PHE A 193 -9.86 16.09 -19.42
C PHE A 193 -8.75 15.82 -20.45
N SER A 194 -8.77 14.68 -21.15
CA SER A 194 -7.81 14.32 -22.22
C SER A 194 -8.33 14.68 -23.61
#